data_AF-A0A3S0XVT5-F1
#
_entry.id   AF-A0A3S0XVT5-F1
#
_cell.length_a   1.000
_cell.length_b   1.000
_cell.length_c   1.000
_cell.angle_alpha   90.00
_cell.angle_beta   90.00
_cell.angle_gamma   90.00
#
_symmetry.space_group_name_H-M   'P 1'
#
loop_
_entity.id
_entity.type
_entity.pdbx_description
1 polymer ?
#
loop_
_entity_poly.entity_id
_entity_poly.type
_entity_poly.pdbx_seq_one_letter_code
_entity_poly.pdbx_strand_id
1 'polypeptide(L)'
;MNHKRRINQAELDGVKLTRQEKKSYEYSKQVAHWLVQYDFDYFLTLTFQYAVYDENKAMSAVSNFINCLSASSYGARSKKRVMAFPVIEKGADDSLHIHMMIQNPKPFITSEARRNAFSLRDAVITSWLQASPSAGHPALSATGDDWIKKMDDIREVARYMVKQYQPGASYSSTLLWEYASLDGRKPPH
;
A
#
# COMPACT_ATOMS: atom_id res chain seq x y z
N MET A 1 5.04 43.83 32.89
CA MET A 1 5.59 42.45 33.00
C MET A 1 5.16 41.67 31.76
N ASN A 2 6.11 41.01 31.08
CA ASN A 2 6.10 40.66 29.65
C ASN A 2 5.12 39.52 29.25
N HIS A 3 4.07 39.83 28.49
CA HIS A 3 3.24 38.85 27.77
C HIS A 3 4.03 38.16 26.63
N LYS A 4 5.01 38.85 26.03
CA LYS A 4 5.93 38.31 25.01
C LYS A 4 6.87 37.21 25.54
N ARG A 5 7.12 37.12 26.85
CA ARG A 5 8.00 36.07 27.42
C ARG A 5 7.30 34.71 27.56
N ARG A 6 5.97 34.68 27.64
CA ARG A 6 5.21 33.43 27.77
C ARG A 6 5.00 32.69 26.44
N ILE A 7 4.89 33.42 25.34
CA ILE A 7 4.73 32.83 24.00
C ILE A 7 6.03 32.11 23.58
N ASN A 8 7.19 32.72 23.83
CA ASN A 8 8.49 32.10 23.54
C ASN A 8 8.78 30.83 24.37
N GLN A 9 8.26 30.72 25.60
CA GLN A 9 8.47 29.51 26.42
C GLN A 9 7.56 28.36 25.96
N ALA A 10 6.31 28.67 25.56
CA ALA A 10 5.38 27.69 25.00
C ALA A 10 5.82 27.19 23.60
N GLU A 11 6.50 28.02 22.81
CA GLU A 11 7.12 27.63 21.53
C GLU A 11 8.41 26.81 21.72
N LEU A 12 9.14 26.98 22.84
CA LEU A 12 10.37 26.25 23.17
C LEU A 12 10.13 24.95 23.96
N ASP A 13 8.97 24.80 24.60
CA ASP A 13 8.44 23.50 25.06
C ASP A 13 7.82 22.70 23.90
N GLY A 14 8.14 23.09 22.66
CA GLY A 14 7.82 22.38 21.43
C GLY A 14 8.04 20.88 21.60
N VAL A 15 7.00 20.11 21.28
CA VAL A 15 6.88 18.66 21.45
C VAL A 15 8.24 17.97 21.33
N LYS A 16 8.87 17.68 22.47
CA LYS A 16 10.14 16.95 22.50
C LYS A 16 9.85 15.50 22.21
N LEU A 17 10.05 15.11 20.95
CA LEU A 17 9.97 13.70 20.56
C LEU A 17 10.88 12.86 21.44
N THR A 18 10.33 11.77 21.94
CA THR A 18 11.08 10.70 22.59
C THR A 18 12.11 10.12 21.63
N ARG A 19 13.14 9.45 22.17
CA ARG A 19 14.15 8.77 21.34
C ARG A 19 13.51 7.74 20.40
N GLN A 20 12.43 7.09 20.82
CA GLN A 20 11.70 6.12 20.03
C GLN A 20 10.94 6.78 18.87
N GLU A 21 10.22 7.87 19.14
CA GLU A 21 9.52 8.64 18.09
C GLU A 21 10.50 9.20 17.05
N LYS A 22 11.66 9.71 17.47
CA LYS A 22 12.71 10.15 16.54
C LYS A 22 13.20 9.01 15.65
N LYS A 23 13.47 7.84 16.23
CA LYS A 23 13.91 6.65 15.47
C LYS A 23 12.84 6.21 14.47
N SER A 24 11.58 6.14 14.90
CA SER A 24 10.42 5.80 14.06
C SER A 24 10.28 6.78 12.90
N TYR A 25 10.38 8.08 13.19
CA TYR A 25 10.28 9.11 12.17
C TYR A 25 11.41 9.03 11.15
N GLU A 26 12.65 8.84 11.58
CA GLU A 26 13.78 8.66 10.66
C GLU A 26 13.68 7.37 9.85
N TYR A 27 13.17 6.28 10.45
CA TYR A 27 12.85 5.06 9.71
C TYR A 27 11.80 5.33 8.61
N SER A 28 10.73 6.07 8.93
CA SER A 28 9.69 6.43 7.97
C SER A 28 10.25 7.20 6.77
N LYS A 29 11.16 8.16 7.01
CA LYS A 29 11.81 8.93 5.95
C LYS A 29 12.68 8.04 5.07
N GLN A 30 13.44 7.14 5.68
CA GLN A 30 14.31 6.22 4.94
C GLN A 30 13.48 5.28 4.05
N VAL A 31 12.41 4.70 4.58
CA VAL A 31 11.51 3.84 3.81
C VAL A 31 10.83 4.63 2.69
N ALA A 32 10.28 5.81 2.98
CA ALA A 32 9.65 6.64 1.95
C ALA A 32 10.64 7.04 0.84
N HIS A 33 11.86 7.47 1.22
CA HIS A 33 12.91 7.81 0.25
C HIS A 33 13.34 6.62 -0.61
N TRP A 34 13.38 5.43 -0.02
CA TRP A 34 13.69 4.20 -0.73
C TRP A 34 12.56 3.76 -1.67
N LEU A 35 11.30 3.88 -1.27
CA LEU A 35 10.14 3.57 -2.12
C LEU A 35 10.07 4.44 -3.38
N VAL A 36 10.50 5.70 -3.28
CA VAL A 36 10.56 6.65 -4.42
C VAL A 36 11.54 6.21 -5.51
N GLN A 37 12.45 5.27 -5.24
CA GLN A 37 13.40 4.74 -6.21
C GLN A 37 12.80 3.68 -7.15
N TYR A 38 11.54 3.28 -6.93
CA TYR A 38 10.87 2.23 -7.71
C TYR A 38 9.79 2.83 -8.63
N ASP A 39 9.61 2.20 -9.80
CA ASP A 39 8.64 2.63 -10.81
C ASP A 39 7.23 2.12 -10.51
N PHE A 40 6.60 2.65 -9.45
CA PHE A 40 5.19 2.41 -9.18
C PHE A 40 4.31 3.41 -9.95
N ASP A 41 3.19 2.93 -10.49
CA ASP A 41 2.29 3.73 -11.33
C ASP A 41 0.93 4.00 -10.68
N TYR A 42 0.46 3.08 -9.82
CA TYR A 42 -0.87 3.13 -9.22
C TYR A 42 -0.83 2.92 -7.71
N PHE A 43 -1.74 3.60 -7.03
CA PHE A 43 -2.09 3.39 -5.63
C PHE A 43 -3.47 2.72 -5.56
N LEU A 44 -3.56 1.65 -4.77
CA LEU A 44 -4.76 0.86 -4.56
C LEU A 44 -5.23 0.97 -3.12
N THR A 45 -6.55 0.98 -2.93
CA THR A 45 -7.21 0.72 -1.65
C THR A 45 -8.13 -0.48 -1.81
N LEU A 46 -7.82 -1.58 -1.12
CA LEU A 46 -8.58 -2.82 -1.15
C LEU A 46 -9.23 -3.06 0.21
N THR A 47 -10.53 -3.31 0.20
CA THR A 47 -11.32 -3.53 1.42
C THR A 47 -11.96 -4.92 1.42
N PHE A 48 -12.34 -5.37 2.60
CA PHE A 48 -13.16 -6.58 2.76
C PHE A 48 -14.65 -6.21 2.74
N GLN A 49 -15.49 -7.17 2.35
CA GLN A 49 -16.94 -7.00 2.35
C GLN A 49 -17.50 -6.85 3.77
N TYR A 50 -16.89 -7.56 4.72
CA TYR A 50 -17.18 -7.50 6.15
C TYR A 50 -15.90 -7.13 6.88
N ALA A 51 -16.03 -6.50 8.05
CA ALA A 51 -14.88 -6.13 8.87
C ALA A 51 -13.99 -7.36 9.16
N VAL A 52 -12.70 -7.24 8.85
CA VAL A 52 -11.68 -8.25 9.14
C VAL A 52 -10.73 -7.67 10.16
N TYR A 53 -10.47 -8.39 11.24
CA TYR A 53 -9.57 -7.97 12.32
C TYR A 53 -8.32 -8.85 12.45
N ASP A 54 -8.30 -9.98 11.73
CA ASP A 54 -7.21 -10.94 11.74
C ASP A 54 -6.16 -10.57 10.69
N GLU A 55 -4.99 -10.12 11.15
CA GLU A 55 -3.87 -9.73 10.29
C GLU A 55 -3.36 -10.91 9.44
N ASN A 56 -3.37 -12.15 9.93
CA ASN A 56 -2.94 -13.32 9.14
C ASN A 56 -3.89 -13.56 7.96
N LYS A 57 -5.20 -13.38 8.18
CA LYS A 57 -6.20 -13.48 7.11
C LYS A 57 -5.99 -12.38 6.06
N ALA A 58 -5.68 -11.16 6.49
CA ALA A 58 -5.38 -10.05 5.59
C ALA A 58 -4.08 -10.29 4.79
N MET A 59 -3.02 -10.78 5.45
CA MET A 59 -1.75 -11.15 4.82
C MET A 59 -1.92 -12.24 3.77
N SER A 60 -2.69 -13.29 4.08
CA SER A 60 -3.02 -14.37 3.14
C SER A 60 -3.75 -13.82 1.91
N ALA A 61 -4.72 -12.93 2.12
CA ALA A 61 -5.43 -12.27 1.02
C ALA A 61 -4.49 -11.42 0.15
N VAL A 62 -3.56 -10.66 0.75
CA VAL A 62 -2.55 -9.89 0.00
C VAL A 62 -1.67 -10.79 -0.86
N SER A 63 -1.16 -11.89 -0.28
CA SER A 63 -0.32 -12.85 -1.00
C SER A 63 -1.06 -13.46 -2.20
N ASN A 64 -2.28 -13.93 -1.98
CA ASN A 64 -3.13 -14.51 -3.02
C ASN A 64 -3.46 -13.48 -4.10
N PHE A 65 -3.79 -12.25 -3.71
CA PHE A 65 -4.06 -11.15 -4.62
C PHE A 65 -2.91 -10.88 -5.58
N ILE A 66 -1.69 -10.72 -5.06
CA ILE A 66 -0.50 -10.45 -5.90
C ILE A 66 -0.24 -11.62 -6.84
N ASN A 67 -0.43 -12.86 -6.38
CA ASN A 67 -0.28 -14.06 -7.20
C ASN A 67 -1.31 -14.12 -8.34
N CYS A 68 -2.58 -13.89 -8.03
CA CYS A 68 -3.66 -13.81 -9.02
C CYS A 68 -3.44 -12.68 -10.02
N LEU A 69 -3.08 -11.49 -9.55
CA LEU A 69 -2.82 -10.33 -10.41
C LEU A 69 -1.64 -10.59 -11.36
N SER A 70 -0.59 -11.24 -10.86
CA SER A 70 0.58 -11.63 -11.66
C SER A 70 0.23 -12.69 -12.71
N ALA A 71 -0.60 -13.68 -12.35
CA ALA A 71 -1.07 -14.71 -13.28
C ALA A 71 -1.99 -14.12 -14.36
N SER A 72 -2.88 -13.21 -13.99
CA SER A 72 -3.76 -12.48 -14.91
C SER A 72 -2.95 -11.62 -15.88
N SER A 73 -1.92 -10.93 -15.37
CA SER A 73 -1.06 -10.06 -16.18
C SER A 73 -0.15 -10.85 -17.14
N TYR A 74 0.63 -11.78 -16.60
CA TYR A 74 1.74 -12.42 -17.34
C TYR A 74 1.48 -13.87 -17.74
N GLY A 75 0.38 -14.47 -17.28
CA GLY A 75 0.07 -15.89 -17.43
C GLY A 75 0.54 -16.72 -16.23
N ALA A 76 -0.23 -17.77 -15.89
CA ALA A 76 0.00 -18.60 -14.71
C ALA A 76 1.40 -19.23 -14.63
N ARG A 77 1.95 -19.63 -15.79
CA ARG A 77 3.29 -20.25 -15.92
C ARG A 77 4.44 -19.23 -15.95
N SER A 78 4.15 -17.94 -15.97
CA SER A 78 5.20 -16.91 -15.99
C SER A 78 5.98 -16.88 -14.68
N LYS A 79 7.28 -16.61 -14.78
CA LYS A 79 8.16 -16.31 -13.64
C LYS A 79 8.09 -14.84 -13.21
N LYS A 80 7.44 -13.99 -14.00
CA LYS A 80 7.23 -12.57 -13.68
C LYS A 80 6.19 -12.41 -12.56
N ARG A 81 6.36 -11.38 -11.76
CA ARG A 81 5.45 -10.94 -10.70
C ARG A 81 5.19 -9.44 -10.85
N VAL A 82 3.99 -8.99 -10.54
CA VAL A 82 3.70 -7.55 -10.53
C VAL A 82 4.48 -6.91 -9.39
N MET A 83 5.20 -5.82 -9.69
CA MET A 83 5.84 -5.05 -8.64
C MET A 83 4.78 -4.41 -7.76
N ALA A 84 4.86 -4.67 -6.46
CA ALA A 84 3.85 -4.30 -5.49
C ALA A 84 4.48 -4.02 -4.12
N PHE A 85 3.98 -3.00 -3.42
CA PHE A 85 4.32 -2.70 -2.03
C PHE A 85 3.05 -2.60 -1.19
N PRO A 86 2.69 -3.64 -0.41
CA PRO A 86 1.48 -3.68 0.40
C PRO A 86 1.67 -3.16 1.83
N VAL A 87 0.62 -2.53 2.36
CA VAL A 87 0.48 -2.10 3.75
C VAL A 87 -0.93 -2.44 4.24
N ILE A 88 -1.02 -3.10 5.39
CA ILE A 88 -2.30 -3.28 6.10
C ILE A 88 -2.49 -2.09 7.02
N GLU A 89 -3.62 -1.40 6.92
CA GLU A 89 -3.98 -0.29 7.80
C GLU A 89 -5.21 -0.66 8.63
N LYS A 90 -5.23 -0.25 9.91
CA LYS A 90 -6.42 -0.30 10.76
C LYS A 90 -7.26 0.96 10.56
N GLY A 91 -8.53 0.76 10.21
CA GLY A 91 -9.55 1.78 10.21
C GLY A 91 -9.91 2.24 11.63
N ALA A 92 -10.80 3.22 11.73
CA ALA A 92 -11.22 3.79 13.01
C ALA A 92 -12.00 2.79 13.89
N ASP A 93 -12.56 1.74 13.29
CA ASP A 93 -13.26 0.64 13.96
C ASP A 93 -12.36 -0.58 14.20
N ASP A 94 -11.03 -0.42 14.07
CA ASP A 94 -10.01 -1.47 14.07
C ASP A 94 -10.10 -2.48 12.91
N SER A 95 -11.03 -2.31 11.97
CA SER A 95 -11.10 -3.17 10.79
C SER A 95 -9.90 -2.96 9.87
N LEU A 96 -9.45 -4.02 9.21
CA LEU A 96 -8.28 -4.00 8.36
C LEU A 96 -8.67 -3.69 6.91
N HIS A 97 -7.92 -2.78 6.28
CA HIS A 97 -7.92 -2.59 4.83
C HIS A 97 -6.48 -2.55 4.32
N ILE A 98 -6.32 -2.68 3.00
CA ILE A 98 -5.01 -2.74 2.37
C ILE A 98 -4.80 -1.52 1.50
N HIS A 99 -3.69 -0.84 1.71
CA HIS A 99 -3.13 0.10 0.75
C HIS A 99 -1.98 -0.56 0.01
N MET A 100 -1.88 -0.33 -1.31
CA MET A 100 -0.84 -0.94 -2.11
C MET A 100 -0.38 -0.02 -3.22
N MET A 101 0.94 0.14 -3.38
CA MET A 101 1.49 0.70 -4.62
C MET A 101 1.80 -0.44 -5.59
N ILE A 102 1.44 -0.29 -6.86
CA ILE A 102 1.75 -1.27 -7.90
C ILE A 102 2.31 -0.59 -9.16
N GLN A 103 3.18 -1.31 -9.87
CA GLN A 103 3.58 -0.95 -11.22
C GLN A 103 2.50 -1.40 -12.22
N ASN A 104 2.29 -0.62 -13.28
CA ASN A 104 1.47 -1.01 -14.43
C ASN A 104 2.11 -2.22 -15.13
N PRO A 105 1.49 -3.41 -15.09
CA PRO A 105 2.10 -4.58 -15.71
C PRO A 105 1.98 -4.57 -17.25
N LYS A 106 1.07 -3.77 -17.82
CA LYS A 106 0.72 -3.81 -19.25
C LYS A 106 1.93 -3.68 -20.19
N PRO A 107 2.87 -2.73 -20.00
CA PRO A 107 4.06 -2.61 -20.85
C PRO A 107 4.96 -3.86 -20.84
N PHE A 108 4.90 -4.65 -19.76
CA PHE A 108 5.77 -5.81 -19.55
C PHE A 108 5.15 -7.14 -20.00
N ILE A 109 3.90 -7.14 -20.47
CA ILE A 109 3.22 -8.30 -21.04
C ILE A 109 3.83 -8.60 -22.42
N THR A 110 4.46 -9.77 -22.58
CA THR A 110 5.20 -10.13 -23.80
C THR A 110 4.29 -10.46 -24.98
N SER A 111 3.16 -11.13 -24.73
CA SER A 111 2.18 -11.46 -25.77
C SER A 111 1.37 -10.22 -26.16
N GLU A 112 1.43 -9.83 -27.43
CA GLU A 112 0.69 -8.68 -27.97
C GLU A 112 -0.82 -8.83 -27.80
N ALA A 113 -1.38 -9.99 -28.16
CA ALA A 113 -2.80 -10.27 -27.99
C ALA A 113 -3.26 -10.10 -26.53
N ARG A 114 -2.48 -10.63 -25.57
CA ARG A 114 -2.78 -10.44 -24.14
C ARG A 114 -2.64 -8.98 -23.72
N ARG A 115 -1.58 -8.30 -24.17
CA ARG A 115 -1.32 -6.89 -23.85
C ARG A 115 -2.50 -6.01 -24.30
N ASN A 116 -2.99 -6.23 -25.50
CA ASN A 116 -4.10 -5.46 -26.08
C ASN A 116 -5.42 -5.74 -25.36
N ALA A 117 -5.67 -7.00 -24.96
CA ALA A 117 -6.85 -7.37 -24.19
C ALA A 117 -6.78 -7.02 -22.69
N PHE A 118 -5.61 -6.66 -22.17
CA PHE A 118 -5.42 -6.45 -20.73
C PHE A 118 -6.02 -5.11 -20.24
N SER A 119 -6.91 -5.24 -19.26
CA SER A 119 -7.49 -4.16 -18.45
C SER A 119 -6.97 -4.29 -17.01
N LEU A 120 -6.19 -3.31 -16.55
CA LEU A 120 -5.65 -3.33 -15.19
C LEU A 120 -6.78 -3.32 -14.15
N ARG A 121 -7.81 -2.50 -14.38
CA ARG A 121 -8.96 -2.36 -13.49
C ARG A 121 -9.66 -3.69 -13.27
N ASP A 122 -10.00 -4.39 -14.34
CA ASP A 122 -10.69 -5.68 -14.27
C ASP A 122 -9.80 -6.76 -13.69
N ALA A 123 -8.50 -6.72 -14.01
CA ALA A 123 -7.53 -7.64 -13.43
C ALA A 123 -7.40 -7.46 -11.91
N VAL A 124 -7.40 -6.23 -11.39
CA VAL A 124 -7.36 -5.97 -9.94
C VAL A 124 -8.66 -6.43 -9.27
N ILE A 125 -9.83 -6.07 -9.80
CA ILE A 125 -11.13 -6.50 -9.24
C ILE A 125 -11.20 -8.02 -9.17
N THR A 126 -10.94 -8.69 -10.30
CA THR A 126 -11.02 -10.16 -10.39
C THR A 126 -10.02 -10.81 -9.46
N SER A 127 -8.78 -10.32 -9.42
CA SER A 127 -7.74 -10.90 -8.57
C SER A 127 -8.03 -10.70 -7.09
N TRP A 128 -8.63 -9.58 -6.70
CA TRP A 128 -8.99 -9.32 -5.30
C TRP A 128 -10.15 -10.20 -4.84
N LEU A 129 -11.21 -10.29 -5.65
CA LEU A 129 -12.36 -11.16 -5.35
C LEU A 129 -11.97 -12.66 -5.29
N GLN A 130 -10.95 -13.07 -6.04
CA GLN A 130 -10.39 -14.43 -5.96
C GLN A 130 -9.47 -14.64 -4.76
N ALA A 131 -8.90 -13.58 -4.20
CA ALA A 131 -7.87 -13.69 -3.16
C ALA A 131 -8.43 -14.15 -1.81
N SER A 132 -9.71 -13.86 -1.53
CA SER A 132 -10.38 -14.19 -0.28
C SER A 132 -11.90 -14.24 -0.46
N PRO A 133 -12.61 -15.18 0.17
CA PRO A 133 -14.08 -15.18 0.18
C PRO A 133 -14.68 -13.99 0.93
N SER A 134 -13.87 -13.24 1.70
CA SER A 134 -14.30 -12.01 2.38
C SER A 134 -13.92 -10.74 1.61
N ALA A 135 -13.31 -10.85 0.43
CA ALA A 135 -12.91 -9.70 -0.37
C ALA A 135 -14.14 -8.86 -0.78
N GLY A 136 -14.08 -7.55 -0.53
CA GLY A 136 -15.09 -6.61 -0.98
C GLY A 136 -14.86 -6.23 -2.44
N HIS A 137 -15.92 -5.91 -3.17
CA HIS A 137 -15.77 -5.44 -4.55
C HIS A 137 -15.15 -4.03 -4.54
N PRO A 138 -13.93 -3.81 -5.09
CA PRO A 138 -13.23 -2.54 -4.95
C PRO A 138 -14.02 -1.35 -5.52
N ALA A 139 -14.69 -1.54 -6.67
CA ALA A 139 -15.50 -0.49 -7.28
C ALA A 139 -16.79 -0.13 -6.50
N LEU A 140 -17.12 -0.87 -5.43
CA LEU A 140 -18.26 -0.56 -4.56
C LEU A 140 -17.84 0.06 -3.23
N SER A 141 -16.53 0.02 -2.89
CA SER A 141 -16.03 0.49 -1.60
C SER A 141 -15.62 1.97 -1.59
N ALA A 142 -15.55 2.61 -2.75
CA ALA A 142 -15.23 4.01 -2.90
C ALA A 142 -16.22 4.71 -3.85
N THR A 143 -16.31 6.03 -3.74
CA THR A 143 -17.04 6.84 -4.72
C THR A 143 -16.24 6.88 -6.02
N GLY A 144 -16.73 6.20 -7.07
CA GLY A 144 -16.02 6.12 -8.35
C GLY A 144 -14.81 5.17 -8.31
N ASP A 145 -13.75 5.51 -9.04
CA ASP A 145 -12.52 4.70 -9.14
C ASP A 145 -11.42 5.14 -8.15
N ASP A 146 -11.82 5.78 -7.04
CA ASP A 146 -10.89 6.26 -6.01
C ASP A 146 -10.08 5.14 -5.31
N TRP A 147 -10.52 3.90 -5.46
CA TRP A 147 -9.83 2.71 -5.00
C TRP A 147 -8.62 2.33 -5.88
N ILE A 148 -8.50 2.87 -7.10
CA ILE A 148 -7.37 2.69 -8.03
C ILE A 148 -6.98 4.02 -8.66
N LYS A 149 -5.97 4.68 -8.07
CA LYS A 149 -5.51 6.00 -8.51
C LYS A 149 -4.18 5.88 -9.22
N LYS A 150 -4.04 6.51 -10.39
CA LYS A 150 -2.72 6.75 -10.97
C LYS A 150 -1.98 7.73 -10.06
N MET A 151 -0.70 7.48 -9.81
CA MET A 151 0.11 8.33 -8.96
C MET A 151 0.78 9.41 -9.79
N ASP A 152 0.50 10.67 -9.45
CA ASP A 152 1.18 11.83 -10.06
C ASP A 152 2.42 12.24 -9.23
N ASP A 153 2.38 12.03 -7.91
CA ASP A 153 3.51 12.26 -7.00
C ASP A 153 3.78 11.03 -6.11
N ILE A 154 4.74 10.20 -6.52
CA ILE A 154 5.20 9.04 -5.75
C ILE A 154 5.71 9.43 -4.35
N ARG A 155 6.24 10.65 -4.15
CA ARG A 155 6.77 11.08 -2.84
C ARG A 155 5.65 11.33 -1.85
N GLU A 156 4.52 11.83 -2.30
CA GLU A 156 3.33 11.98 -1.46
C GLU A 156 2.79 10.61 -1.06
N VAL A 157 2.62 9.70 -2.02
CA VAL A 157 2.11 8.36 -1.74
C VAL A 157 3.07 7.55 -0.87
N ALA A 158 4.38 7.60 -1.13
CA ALA A 158 5.38 6.92 -0.30
C ALA A 158 5.36 7.41 1.15
N ARG A 159 5.14 8.72 1.38
CA ARG A 159 4.95 9.27 2.74
C ARG A 159 3.64 8.79 3.37
N TYR A 160 2.57 8.71 2.59
CA TYR A 160 1.29 8.18 3.05
C TYR A 160 1.39 6.71 3.49
N MET A 161 2.10 5.87 2.73
CA MET A 161 2.30 4.44 3.00
C MET A 161 3.02 4.15 4.33
N VAL A 162 3.72 5.13 4.90
CA VAL A 162 4.48 5.00 6.16
C VAL A 162 3.98 5.96 7.25
N LYS A 163 2.77 6.54 7.09
CA LYS A 163 2.22 7.57 7.98
C LYS A 163 2.13 7.12 9.44
N GLN A 164 2.00 5.82 9.72
CA GLN A 164 1.93 5.29 11.09
C GLN A 164 3.22 5.50 11.89
N TYR A 165 4.35 5.74 11.23
CA TYR A 165 5.64 5.96 11.89
C TYR A 165 5.90 7.44 12.18
N GLN A 166 4.99 8.34 11.77
CA GLN A 166 5.09 9.77 12.04
C GLN A 166 4.77 10.07 13.51
N PRO A 167 5.39 11.11 14.10
CA PRO A 167 5.07 11.52 15.47
C PRO A 167 3.58 11.84 15.65
N GLY A 168 2.99 11.34 16.74
CA GLY A 168 1.58 11.57 17.04
C GLY A 168 0.59 10.77 16.20
N ALA A 169 1.04 9.81 15.37
CA ALA A 169 0.15 8.92 14.65
C ALA A 169 -0.67 8.06 15.64
N SER A 170 -2.00 8.13 15.50
CA SER A 170 -2.95 7.27 16.23
C SER A 170 -3.28 5.97 15.48
N TYR A 171 -2.71 5.78 14.30
CA TYR A 171 -2.98 4.65 13.42
C TYR A 171 -1.92 3.58 13.59
N SER A 172 -2.34 2.31 13.62
CA SER A 172 -1.40 1.19 13.44
C SER A 172 -1.52 0.66 12.03
N SER A 173 -0.38 0.52 11.34
CA SER A 173 -0.34 -0.14 10.04
C SER A 173 0.88 -1.05 9.96
N THR A 174 0.71 -2.20 9.33
CA THR A 174 1.73 -3.23 9.20
C THR A 174 2.29 -3.18 7.77
N LEU A 175 3.58 -2.85 7.65
CA LEU A 175 4.30 -2.95 6.38
C LEU A 175 4.55 -4.44 6.07
N LEU A 176 4.09 -4.89 4.91
CA LEU A 176 4.16 -6.30 4.51
C LEU A 176 5.41 -6.59 3.67
N TRP A 177 6.57 -6.45 4.30
CA TRP A 177 7.89 -6.59 3.66
C TRP A 177 8.08 -7.90 2.90
N GLU A 178 7.61 -9.02 3.45
CA GLU A 178 7.74 -10.34 2.85
C GLU A 178 6.89 -10.55 1.58
N TYR A 179 5.85 -9.73 1.41
CA TYR A 179 4.97 -9.77 0.25
C TYR A 179 5.26 -8.66 -0.76
N ALA A 180 6.16 -7.72 -0.42
CA ALA A 180 6.65 -6.75 -1.37
C ALA A 180 7.39 -7.45 -2.51
N SER A 181 7.01 -7.14 -3.76
CA SER A 181 7.73 -7.57 -4.95
C SER A 181 8.28 -6.33 -5.61
N LEU A 182 9.60 -6.16 -5.55
CA LEU A 182 10.26 -4.92 -5.97
C LEU A 182 11.19 -5.11 -7.17
N ASP A 183 11.47 -6.37 -7.52
CA ASP A 183 12.25 -6.76 -8.69
C ASP A 183 11.38 -7.38 -9.80
N GLY A 184 10.06 -7.46 -9.57
CA GLY A 184 9.10 -8.04 -10.50
C GLY A 184 9.27 -9.55 -10.72
N ARG A 185 9.87 -10.28 -9.77
CA ARG A 185 10.09 -11.74 -9.86
C ARG A 185 9.33 -12.49 -8.78
N LYS A 186 8.97 -13.73 -9.08
CA LYS A 186 8.46 -14.67 -8.07
C LYS A 186 9.62 -15.06 -7.12
N PRO A 187 9.38 -15.17 -5.80
CA PRO A 187 10.37 -15.71 -4.89
C PRO A 187 10.74 -17.14 -5.30
N PRO A 188 12.00 -17.57 -5.11
CA PRO A 188 12.34 -18.98 -5.21
C PRO A 188 11.56 -19.76 -4.14
N HIS A 189 10.87 -20.82 -4.56
CA HIS A 189 10.22 -21.78 -3.66
C HIS A 189 11.24 -22.80 -3.14
#